data_AF-A0A955EM92-F1
#
_entry.id   AF-A0A955EM92-F1
#
_cell.length_a   1.000
_cell.length_b   1.000
_cell.length_c   1.000
_cell.angle_alpha   90.00
_cell.angle_beta   90.00
_cell.angle_gamma   90.00
#
_symmetry.space_group_name_H-M   'P 1'
#
loop_
_entity.id
_entity.type
_entity.pdbx_description
1 polymer ?
#
loop_
_entity_poly.entity_id
_entity_poly.type
_entity_poly.pdbx_seq_one_letter_code
_entity_poly.pdbx_strand_id
1 'polypeptide(L)'
;MSKLLLIHNSDKLFDTLQPPDDKRPNFYWYTDRFVSHIGTFKYIYIFVINPKEDNVELHCRAEPFDFDALHKGYLHFKEYHEGKHPHYKMNIETGIAMSFSKLTPAVILRATGKEEDGLKLDYEVIKPSKRFEKNSVIRLFKEPYNEIYKDKPLKFSDIPELAKLIQDIEDVLPFKNIHANAEGKYVYDDWLAMSGHENGTWL
;
A
#
# COMPACT_ATOMS: atom_id res chain seq x y z
N MET A 1 19.90 0.50 -1.60
CA MET A 1 19.01 1.60 -1.17
C MET A 1 17.64 0.98 -0.93
N SER A 2 16.98 1.33 0.18
CA SER A 2 15.71 0.70 0.54
C SER A 2 14.58 1.35 -0.26
N LYS A 3 13.58 0.60 -0.71
CA LYS A 3 12.39 1.14 -1.41
C LYS A 3 11.16 1.06 -0.51
N LEU A 4 10.12 1.83 -0.82
CA LEU A 4 8.80 1.76 -0.20
C LEU A 4 7.81 1.09 -1.15
N LEU A 5 7.01 0.16 -0.63
CA LEU A 5 5.82 -0.36 -1.27
C LEU A 5 4.61 0.43 -0.78
N LEU A 6 3.91 1.06 -1.73
CA LEU A 6 2.73 1.86 -1.49
C LEU A 6 1.56 1.30 -2.31
N ILE A 7 0.38 1.27 -1.72
CA ILE A 7 -0.84 0.72 -2.35
C ILE A 7 -1.86 1.82 -2.58
N HIS A 8 -2.49 1.83 -3.75
CA HIS A 8 -3.70 2.61 -4.02
C HIS A 8 -4.77 1.71 -4.62
N ASN A 9 -6.04 2.01 -4.36
CA ASN A 9 -7.18 1.24 -4.84
C ASN A 9 -8.13 2.20 -5.56
N SER A 10 -8.69 1.79 -6.70
CA SER A 10 -9.62 2.63 -7.46
C SER A 10 -10.53 1.80 -8.36
N ASP A 11 -11.69 2.37 -8.72
CA ASP A 11 -12.54 1.80 -9.77
C ASP A 11 -12.19 2.27 -11.19
N LYS A 12 -11.28 3.25 -11.28
CA LYS A 12 -10.78 3.77 -12.55
C LYS A 12 -9.43 3.14 -12.87
N LEU A 13 -9.20 2.88 -14.15
CA LEU A 13 -7.92 2.41 -14.67
C LEU A 13 -7.00 3.60 -14.96
N PHE A 14 -5.77 3.58 -14.43
CA PHE A 14 -4.74 4.58 -14.68
C PHE A 14 -3.40 3.93 -15.02
N ASP A 15 -2.73 4.41 -16.06
CA ASP A 15 -1.34 4.01 -16.32
C ASP A 15 -0.35 4.67 -15.36
N THR A 16 -0.75 5.82 -14.81
CA THR A 16 0.01 6.64 -13.88
C THR A 16 -0.99 7.46 -13.07
N LEU A 17 -0.83 7.46 -11.75
CA LEU A 17 -1.72 8.18 -10.85
C LEU A 17 -1.20 9.61 -10.69
N GLN A 18 -2.08 10.58 -10.96
CA GLN A 18 -1.82 12.00 -10.80
C GLN A 18 -2.72 12.54 -9.68
N PRO A 19 -2.27 13.52 -8.89
CA PRO A 19 -3.16 14.21 -7.96
C PRO A 19 -4.34 14.84 -8.73
N PRO A 20 -5.54 14.90 -8.13
CA PRO A 20 -6.68 15.57 -8.74
C PRO A 20 -6.44 17.04 -9.08
N ASP A 21 -5.68 17.74 -8.24
CA ASP A 21 -5.25 19.13 -8.39
C ASP A 21 -4.07 19.43 -7.45
N ASP A 22 -3.66 20.69 -7.42
CA ASP A 22 -2.60 21.26 -6.57
C ASP A 22 -3.00 21.44 -5.10
N LYS A 23 -4.17 20.96 -4.67
CA LYS A 23 -4.68 21.10 -3.28
C LYS A 23 -5.08 19.79 -2.64
N ARG A 24 -5.13 18.71 -3.42
CA ARG A 24 -5.54 17.38 -2.97
C ARG A 24 -4.45 16.36 -3.30
N PRO A 25 -3.71 15.86 -2.30
CA PRO A 25 -2.74 14.81 -2.55
C PRO A 25 -3.45 13.49 -2.86
N ASN A 26 -2.72 12.57 -3.47
CA ASN A 26 -3.13 11.17 -3.48
C ASN A 26 -2.77 10.51 -2.16
N PHE A 27 -3.62 9.57 -1.74
CA PHE A 27 -3.40 8.73 -0.56
C PHE A 27 -2.95 7.34 -0.97
N TYR A 28 -1.96 6.82 -0.24
CA TYR A 28 -1.40 5.51 -0.44
C TYR A 28 -1.29 4.78 0.90
N TRP A 29 -1.80 3.55 0.95
CA TRP A 29 -1.58 2.68 2.10
C TRP A 29 -0.15 2.14 2.08
N TYR A 30 0.55 2.33 3.18
CA TYR A 30 1.82 1.70 3.47
C TYR A 30 1.54 0.43 4.28
N THR A 31 1.61 -0.73 3.62
CA THR A 31 1.15 -2.02 4.16
C THR A 31 1.84 -3.19 3.46
N ASP A 32 1.87 -4.34 4.10
CA ASP A 32 2.39 -5.59 3.55
C ASP A 32 1.32 -6.46 2.88
N ARG A 33 0.04 -6.12 3.02
CA ARG A 33 -1.10 -6.95 2.57
C ARG A 33 -2.29 -6.10 2.13
N PHE A 34 -3.28 -6.72 1.51
CA PHE A 34 -4.49 -6.00 1.09
C PHE A 34 -5.21 -5.36 2.28
N VAL A 35 -5.58 -4.09 2.10
CA VAL A 35 -6.34 -3.29 3.06
C VAL A 35 -7.48 -2.58 2.35
N SER A 36 -8.70 -2.82 2.79
CA SER A 36 -9.86 -2.01 2.41
C SER A 36 -10.92 -2.09 3.51
N HIS A 37 -11.52 -0.94 3.79
CA HIS A 37 -12.67 -0.80 4.69
C HIS A 37 -13.98 -0.57 3.91
N ILE A 38 -13.93 -0.50 2.57
CA ILE A 38 -15.07 -0.19 1.68
C ILE A 38 -15.25 -1.32 0.63
N GLY A 39 -14.70 -2.51 0.88
CA GLY A 39 -14.79 -3.65 -0.01
C GLY A 39 -13.71 -3.68 -1.11
N THR A 40 -13.91 -4.52 -2.12
CA THR A 40 -12.93 -4.76 -3.19
C THR A 40 -13.09 -3.77 -4.35
N PHE A 41 -12.10 -2.91 -4.53
CA PHE A 41 -12.05 -1.99 -5.67
C PHE A 41 -11.70 -2.74 -6.96
N LYS A 42 -12.16 -2.22 -8.11
CA LYS A 42 -11.89 -2.84 -9.41
C LYS A 42 -10.39 -2.97 -9.72
N TYR A 43 -9.58 -2.01 -9.28
CA TYR A 43 -8.15 -2.00 -9.51
C TYR A 43 -7.36 -1.76 -8.23
N ILE A 44 -6.25 -2.50 -8.11
CA ILE A 44 -5.24 -2.29 -7.08
C ILE A 44 -3.94 -1.90 -7.78
N TYR A 45 -3.31 -0.86 -7.26
CA TYR A 45 -2.07 -0.29 -7.76
C TYR A 45 -0.98 -0.50 -6.73
N ILE A 46 0.10 -1.15 -7.12
CA ILE A 46 1.28 -1.35 -6.29
C ILE A 46 2.39 -0.47 -6.85
N PHE A 47 2.81 0.51 -6.06
CA PHE A 47 3.94 1.39 -6.33
C PHE A 47 5.15 0.89 -5.55
N VAL A 48 6.30 0.90 -6.20
CA VAL A 48 7.59 0.58 -5.56
C VAL A 48 8.50 1.75 -5.87
N ILE A 49 8.76 2.59 -4.87
CA ILE A 49 9.45 3.87 -5.04
C ILE A 49 10.65 3.98 -4.11
N ASN A 50 11.66 4.73 -4.52
CA ASN A 50 12.63 5.35 -3.63
C ASN A 50 12.37 6.86 -3.67
N PRO A 51 11.88 7.49 -2.58
CA PRO A 51 11.47 8.88 -2.61
C PRO A 51 12.58 9.85 -3.03
N LYS A 52 13.84 9.55 -2.71
CA LYS A 52 14.99 10.38 -3.11
C LYS A 52 15.38 10.16 -4.58
N GLU A 53 15.50 8.91 -5.03
CA GLU A 53 15.88 8.61 -6.43
C GLU A 53 14.77 9.02 -7.42
N ASP A 54 13.51 8.80 -7.04
CA ASP A 54 12.34 9.10 -7.86
C ASP A 54 11.87 10.56 -7.71
N ASN A 55 12.50 11.35 -6.84
CA ASN A 55 12.11 12.73 -6.49
C ASN A 55 10.62 12.84 -6.11
N VAL A 56 10.19 11.97 -5.20
CA VAL A 56 8.83 11.87 -4.69
C VAL A 56 8.78 12.41 -3.28
N GLU A 57 8.07 13.51 -3.12
CA GLU A 57 7.77 14.07 -1.81
C GLU A 57 6.63 13.30 -1.12
N LEU A 58 6.84 12.96 0.15
CA LEU A 58 5.90 12.20 0.96
C LEU A 58 5.58 12.90 2.28
N HIS A 59 4.34 12.73 2.73
CA HIS A 59 3.88 13.13 4.06
C HIS A 59 3.09 11.98 4.68
N CYS A 60 3.31 11.66 5.95
CA CYS A 60 2.41 10.76 6.65
C CYS A 60 1.11 11.48 6.96
N ARG A 61 -0.04 10.79 6.90
CA ARG A 61 -1.32 11.36 7.34
C ARG A 61 -1.38 11.54 8.87
N ALA A 62 -0.63 10.75 9.63
CA ALA A 62 -0.60 10.81 11.08
C ALA A 62 0.56 11.69 11.57
N GLU A 63 0.36 12.42 12.68
CA GLU A 63 1.41 13.19 13.34
C GLU A 63 2.53 12.29 13.90
N PRO A 64 3.82 12.73 13.86
CA PRO A 64 4.30 14.04 13.43
C PRO A 64 4.59 14.16 11.92
N PHE A 65 3.86 13.42 11.09
CA PHE A 65 3.87 13.52 9.62
C PHE A 65 5.13 13.01 8.91
N ASP A 66 5.97 12.28 9.63
CA ASP A 66 7.22 11.70 9.12
C ASP A 66 7.12 10.18 8.87
N PHE A 67 8.24 9.59 8.45
CA PHE A 67 8.33 8.15 8.26
C PHE A 67 8.12 7.36 9.57
N ASP A 68 8.50 7.91 10.72
CA ASP A 68 8.32 7.25 12.03
C ASP A 68 6.83 7.04 12.33
N ALA A 69 6.00 8.09 12.16
CA ALA A 69 4.55 7.98 12.24
C ALA A 69 3.99 6.94 11.26
N LEU A 70 4.45 6.99 10.01
CA LEU A 70 3.99 6.08 8.96
C LEU A 70 4.26 4.62 9.34
N HIS A 71 5.48 4.32 9.79
CA HIS A 71 5.89 2.96 10.11
C HIS A 71 5.26 2.46 11.40
N LYS A 72 5.12 3.29 12.44
CA LYS A 72 4.36 2.93 13.65
C LYS A 72 2.89 2.61 13.35
N GLY A 73 2.27 3.35 12.43
CA GLY A 73 0.93 3.03 11.93
C GLY A 73 0.84 1.64 11.29
N TYR A 74 1.82 1.27 10.47
CA TYR A 74 1.93 -0.10 9.94
C TYR A 74 2.13 -1.15 11.04
N LEU A 75 3.01 -0.91 12.01
CA LEU A 75 3.30 -1.88 13.07
C LEU A 75 2.05 -2.17 13.92
N HIS A 76 1.30 -1.13 14.31
CA HIS A 76 0.03 -1.32 15.03
C HIS A 76 -0.98 -2.14 14.22
N PHE A 77 -1.08 -1.87 12.91
CA PHE A 77 -1.94 -2.62 12.01
C PHE A 77 -1.50 -4.10 11.88
N LYS A 78 -0.19 -4.34 11.78
CA LYS A 78 0.39 -5.69 11.73
C LYS A 78 0.09 -6.47 13.00
N GLU A 79 0.32 -5.89 14.18
CA GLU A 79 0.08 -6.54 15.47
C GLU A 79 -1.38 -6.95 15.67
N TYR A 80 -2.32 -6.12 15.18
CA TYR A 80 -3.73 -6.45 15.17
C TYR A 80 -4.05 -7.66 14.30
N HIS A 81 -3.57 -7.70 13.06
CA HIS A 81 -3.78 -8.84 12.18
C HIS A 81 -3.06 -10.11 12.67
N GLU A 82 -2.03 -9.97 13.48
CA GLU A 82 -1.33 -11.07 14.16
C GLU A 82 -1.99 -11.48 15.50
N GLY A 83 -3.10 -10.81 15.91
CA GLY A 83 -3.86 -11.16 17.10
C GLY A 83 -3.18 -10.81 18.42
N LYS A 84 -2.11 -10.00 18.41
CA LYS A 84 -1.34 -9.66 19.63
C LYS A 84 -2.07 -8.70 20.55
N HIS A 85 -3.07 -7.98 20.03
CA HIS A 85 -3.80 -6.98 20.79
C HIS A 85 -5.32 -7.03 20.49
N PRO A 86 -6.05 -7.99 21.10
CA PRO A 86 -7.46 -8.23 20.82
C PRO A 86 -8.42 -7.11 21.28
N HIS A 87 -7.93 -6.13 22.03
CA HIS A 87 -8.74 -5.02 22.56
C HIS A 87 -8.72 -3.75 21.70
N TYR A 88 -7.91 -3.69 20.64
CA TYR A 88 -7.98 -2.54 19.74
C TYR A 88 -9.31 -2.57 18.97
N LYS A 89 -9.96 -1.39 18.94
CA LYS A 89 -11.27 -1.16 18.33
C LYS A 89 -11.31 -1.65 16.87
N MET A 90 -12.51 -1.96 16.38
CA MET A 90 -12.81 -2.54 15.06
C MET A 90 -12.23 -1.82 13.82
N ASN A 91 -11.59 -0.65 13.97
CA ASN A 91 -11.14 0.23 12.88
C ASN A 91 -9.65 0.57 12.99
N ILE A 92 -8.77 -0.42 12.83
CA ILE A 92 -7.32 -0.16 12.74
C ILE A 92 -6.94 0.00 11.28
N GLU A 93 -6.41 1.17 10.98
CA GLU A 93 -5.87 1.52 9.67
C GLU A 93 -4.35 1.44 9.71
N THR A 94 -3.75 0.94 8.64
CA THR A 94 -2.30 0.96 8.45
C THR A 94 -1.77 2.38 8.23
N GLY A 95 -0.46 2.56 8.18
CA GLY A 95 0.16 3.84 7.83
C GLY A 95 -0.32 4.33 6.46
N ILE A 96 -0.60 5.64 6.34
CA ILE A 96 -0.98 6.26 5.07
C ILE A 96 0.02 7.35 4.70
N ALA A 97 0.59 7.21 3.51
CA ALA A 97 1.42 8.21 2.88
C ALA A 97 0.57 9.07 1.94
N MET A 98 0.95 10.33 1.80
CA MET A 98 0.33 11.32 0.93
C MET A 98 1.39 11.90 0.01
N SER A 99 1.01 12.21 -1.23
CA SER A 99 1.91 12.86 -2.20
C SER A 99 1.16 13.66 -3.26
N PHE A 100 1.76 14.79 -3.66
CA PHE A 100 1.43 15.53 -4.89
C PHE A 100 2.25 15.06 -6.10
N SER A 101 3.10 14.05 -5.93
CA SER A 101 3.90 13.53 -7.03
C SER A 101 3.06 12.66 -7.96
N LYS A 102 3.37 12.73 -9.25
CA LYS A 102 2.85 11.80 -10.25
C LYS A 102 3.59 10.47 -10.10
N LEU A 103 2.86 9.39 -9.78
CA LEU A 103 3.45 8.07 -9.56
C LEU A 103 2.99 7.05 -10.59
N THR A 104 3.94 6.31 -11.15
CA THR A 104 3.66 5.19 -12.06
C THR A 104 3.69 3.87 -11.27
N PRO A 105 2.60 3.08 -11.26
CA PRO A 105 2.56 1.80 -10.55
C PRO A 105 3.51 0.79 -11.21
N ALA A 106 4.22 0.03 -10.37
CA ALA A 106 5.03 -1.11 -10.78
C ALA A 106 4.14 -2.28 -11.20
N VAL A 107 3.04 -2.51 -10.47
CA VAL A 107 2.04 -3.54 -10.77
C VAL A 107 0.64 -2.92 -10.74
N ILE A 108 -0.18 -3.31 -11.72
CA ILE A 108 -1.61 -3.02 -11.70
C ILE A 108 -2.36 -4.35 -11.76
N LEU A 109 -3.26 -4.50 -10.80
CA LEU A 109 -4.14 -5.65 -10.65
C LEU A 109 -5.57 -5.24 -10.98
N ARG A 110 -6.32 -6.12 -11.65
CA ARG A 110 -7.74 -5.93 -11.95
C ARG A 110 -8.54 -7.07 -11.35
N ALA A 111 -9.55 -6.74 -10.56
CA ALA A 111 -10.49 -7.73 -10.05
C ALA A 111 -11.12 -8.54 -11.20
N THR A 112 -11.13 -9.86 -11.06
CA THR A 112 -11.74 -10.84 -11.97
C THR A 112 -12.94 -11.52 -11.30
N GLY A 113 -13.95 -11.89 -12.09
CA GLY A 113 -15.19 -12.52 -11.62
C GLY A 113 -16.46 -11.75 -12.01
N LYS A 114 -17.61 -12.45 -12.01
CA LYS A 114 -18.94 -11.82 -12.11
C LYS A 114 -19.44 -11.48 -10.70
N GLU A 115 -20.21 -10.40 -10.57
CA GLU A 115 -20.93 -10.02 -9.35
C GLU A 115 -22.13 -10.96 -9.06
N GLU A 116 -21.91 -12.26 -9.08
CA GLU A 116 -22.84 -13.21 -8.46
C GLU A 116 -22.17 -13.63 -7.15
N ASP A 117 -22.86 -13.35 -6.03
CA ASP A 117 -22.41 -13.45 -4.64
C ASP A 117 -21.42 -12.39 -4.13
N GLY A 118 -21.17 -11.31 -4.87
CA GLY A 118 -20.55 -10.08 -4.31
C GLY A 118 -19.06 -10.17 -3.96
N LEU A 119 -18.36 -11.26 -4.30
CA LEU A 119 -16.97 -11.51 -3.90
C LEU A 119 -16.02 -11.51 -5.08
N LYS A 120 -15.22 -10.44 -5.22
CA LYS A 120 -14.10 -10.34 -6.18
C LYS A 120 -12.80 -10.76 -5.49
N LEU A 121 -12.52 -12.06 -5.48
CA LEU A 121 -11.40 -12.65 -4.72
C LEU A 121 -10.09 -12.73 -5.50
N ASP A 122 -10.24 -12.75 -6.82
CA ASP A 122 -9.22 -13.11 -7.77
C ASP A 122 -8.86 -11.86 -8.57
N TYR A 123 -7.57 -11.57 -8.71
CA TYR A 123 -7.08 -10.39 -9.41
C TYR A 123 -6.16 -10.80 -10.55
N GLU A 124 -6.41 -10.29 -11.74
CA GLU A 124 -5.52 -10.45 -12.88
C GLU A 124 -4.45 -9.37 -12.87
N VAL A 125 -3.20 -9.76 -13.10
CA VAL A 125 -2.12 -8.82 -13.38
C VAL A 125 -2.32 -8.25 -14.78
N ILE A 126 -2.62 -6.94 -14.87
CA ILE A 126 -2.75 -6.24 -16.16
C ILE A 126 -1.51 -5.41 -16.52
N LYS A 127 -0.66 -5.08 -15.54
CA LYS A 127 0.65 -4.45 -15.75
C LYS A 127 1.68 -5.05 -14.78
N PRO A 128 2.92 -5.36 -15.24
CA PRO A 128 3.42 -5.27 -16.62
C PRO A 128 2.85 -6.37 -17.54
N SER A 129 2.30 -5.98 -18.69
CA SER A 129 1.61 -6.89 -19.62
C SER A 129 2.51 -7.83 -20.43
N LYS A 130 3.83 -7.56 -20.50
CA LYS A 130 4.80 -8.30 -21.34
C LYS A 130 5.53 -9.45 -20.62
N ARG A 131 5.45 -9.55 -19.30
CA ARG A 131 6.26 -10.49 -18.49
C ARG A 131 5.51 -11.75 -18.05
N PHE A 132 4.21 -11.87 -18.33
CA PHE A 132 3.41 -13.01 -17.90
C PHE A 132 2.59 -13.58 -19.05
N GLU A 133 2.34 -14.89 -18.97
CA GLU A 133 1.30 -15.54 -19.76
C GLU A 133 -0.01 -14.78 -19.51
N LYS A 134 -0.73 -14.49 -20.60
CA LYS A 134 -2.06 -13.86 -20.55
C LYS A 134 -2.87 -14.51 -19.42
N ASN A 135 -3.43 -13.71 -18.50
CA ASN A 135 -4.36 -14.12 -17.44
C ASN A 135 -3.76 -14.79 -16.19
N SER A 136 -2.58 -14.38 -15.70
CA SER A 136 -2.17 -14.78 -14.33
C SER A 136 -3.10 -14.17 -13.30
N VAL A 137 -3.96 -15.01 -12.73
CA VAL A 137 -4.88 -14.67 -11.65
C VAL A 137 -4.19 -14.92 -10.32
N ILE A 138 -4.13 -13.88 -9.49
CA ILE A 138 -3.58 -13.93 -8.13
C ILE A 138 -4.71 -13.89 -7.11
N ARG A 139 -4.49 -14.59 -6.00
CA ARG A 139 -5.36 -14.52 -4.81
C ARG A 139 -4.71 -13.63 -3.78
N LEU A 140 -5.46 -12.65 -3.29
CA LEU A 140 -4.98 -11.76 -2.22
C LEU A 140 -5.29 -12.29 -0.82
N PHE A 141 -6.10 -13.35 -0.73
CA PHE A 141 -6.59 -13.91 0.53
C PHE A 141 -6.41 -15.42 0.54
N LYS A 142 -6.19 -15.98 1.74
CA LYS A 142 -6.17 -17.44 1.93
C LYS A 142 -7.54 -18.07 1.75
N GLU A 143 -8.58 -17.35 2.16
CA GLU A 143 -9.98 -17.77 2.18
C GLU A 143 -10.86 -16.68 1.50
N PRO A 144 -12.08 -17.00 1.06
CA PRO A 144 -13.00 -16.03 0.46
C PRO A 144 -13.24 -14.81 1.35
N TYR A 145 -12.99 -13.61 0.81
CA TYR A 145 -13.22 -12.33 1.47
C TYR A 145 -14.64 -12.19 2.04
N ASN A 146 -14.76 -11.70 3.27
CA ASN A 146 -15.98 -11.40 3.98
C ASN A 146 -15.78 -10.09 4.74
N GLU A 147 -16.55 -9.07 4.36
CA GLU A 147 -16.48 -7.72 4.94
C GLU A 147 -16.75 -7.69 6.45
N ILE A 148 -17.50 -8.66 6.97
CA ILE A 148 -17.88 -8.77 8.38
C ILE A 148 -16.81 -9.52 9.19
N TYR A 149 -16.21 -10.56 8.63
CA TYR A 149 -15.31 -11.46 9.36
C TYR A 149 -13.82 -11.27 9.10
N LYS A 150 -13.43 -10.30 8.26
CA LYS A 150 -12.04 -9.92 7.99
C LYS A 150 -11.15 -11.15 7.78
N ASP A 151 -11.21 -11.73 6.59
CA ASP A 151 -10.33 -12.84 6.24
C ASP A 151 -8.86 -12.50 6.45
N LYS A 152 -8.01 -13.51 6.26
CA LYS A 152 -6.57 -13.42 6.40
C LYS A 152 -5.96 -13.03 5.05
N PRO A 153 -5.80 -11.73 4.71
CA PRO A 153 -5.09 -11.34 3.52
C PRO A 153 -3.66 -11.87 3.58
N LEU A 154 -3.19 -12.35 2.44
CA LEU A 154 -1.81 -12.76 2.25
C LEU A 154 -0.91 -11.53 2.24
N LYS A 155 0.31 -11.65 2.75
CA LYS A 155 1.33 -10.65 2.48
C LYS A 155 1.61 -10.67 0.98
N PHE A 156 1.80 -9.50 0.38
CA PHE A 156 2.12 -9.43 -1.05
C PHE A 156 3.43 -10.15 -1.40
N SER A 157 4.38 -10.21 -0.47
CA SER A 157 5.63 -10.94 -0.65
C SER A 157 5.45 -12.46 -0.63
N ASP A 158 4.40 -12.97 0.01
CA ASP A 158 4.03 -14.39 0.00
C ASP A 158 3.32 -14.80 -1.30
N ILE A 159 2.94 -13.85 -2.18
CA ILE A 159 2.26 -14.11 -3.45
C ILE A 159 3.32 -14.32 -4.55
N PRO A 160 3.48 -15.55 -5.09
CA PRO A 160 4.58 -15.87 -5.99
C PRO A 160 4.64 -15.02 -7.25
N GLU A 161 3.48 -14.65 -7.80
CA GLU A 161 3.37 -13.79 -8.98
C GLU A 161 3.88 -12.37 -8.69
N LEU A 162 3.55 -11.81 -7.52
CA LEU A 162 4.02 -10.49 -7.12
C LEU A 162 5.51 -10.49 -6.79
N ALA A 163 6.01 -11.53 -6.11
CA ALA A 163 7.44 -11.69 -5.82
C ALA A 163 8.30 -11.82 -7.09
N LYS A 164 7.76 -12.38 -8.18
CA LYS A 164 8.42 -12.41 -9.50
C LYS A 164 8.41 -11.03 -10.19
N LEU A 165 7.36 -10.24 -9.97
CA LEU A 165 7.18 -8.93 -10.60
C LEU A 165 8.01 -7.83 -9.93
N ILE A 166 8.02 -7.86 -8.61
CA ILE A 166 8.74 -6.93 -7.76
C ILE A 166 9.97 -7.69 -7.26
N GLN A 167 11.06 -7.55 -8.01
CA GLN A 167 12.35 -8.14 -7.63
C GLN A 167 12.73 -7.67 -6.23
N ASP A 168 13.18 -8.61 -5.40
CA ASP A 168 13.58 -8.38 -4.01
C ASP A 168 12.47 -7.73 -3.17
N ILE A 169 11.20 -8.13 -3.38
CA ILE A 169 10.05 -7.59 -2.63
C ILE A 169 10.23 -7.63 -1.11
N GLU A 170 10.94 -8.63 -0.58
CA GLU A 170 11.25 -8.76 0.85
C GLU A 170 12.24 -7.69 1.36
N ASP A 171 13.05 -7.09 0.48
CA ASP A 171 13.96 -5.98 0.79
C ASP A 171 13.27 -4.60 0.67
N VAL A 172 12.00 -4.58 0.26
CA VAL A 172 11.16 -3.38 0.19
C VAL A 172 10.43 -3.21 1.52
N LEU A 173 10.27 -1.96 1.96
CA LEU A 173 9.45 -1.65 3.13
C LEU A 173 7.96 -1.67 2.78
N PRO A 174 7.07 -2.19 3.65
CA PRO A 174 7.35 -2.58 5.03
C PRO A 174 7.74 -4.06 5.25
N PHE A 175 8.01 -4.86 4.22
CA PHE A 175 8.40 -6.28 4.38
C PHE A 175 9.75 -6.41 5.09
N LYS A 176 10.70 -5.59 4.67
CA LYS A 176 12.01 -5.49 5.31
C LYS A 176 11.85 -5.05 6.76
N ASN A 177 12.32 -5.90 7.69
CA ASN A 177 12.35 -5.52 9.09
C ASN A 177 13.39 -4.41 9.31
N ILE A 178 12.97 -3.34 9.96
CA ILE A 178 13.82 -2.26 10.44
C ILE A 178 13.65 -2.10 11.94
N HIS A 179 14.67 -1.55 12.59
CA HIS A 179 14.67 -1.31 14.02
C HIS A 179 14.62 0.19 14.30
N ALA A 180 13.92 0.55 15.38
CA ALA A 180 14.00 1.89 15.89
C ALA A 180 15.45 2.21 16.32
N ASN A 181 15.84 3.47 16.14
CA ASN A 181 17.11 3.99 16.62
C ASN A 181 17.13 4.12 18.16
N ALA A 182 18.20 4.69 18.72
CA ALA A 182 18.37 4.85 20.17
C ALA A 182 17.25 5.69 20.83
N GLU A 183 16.62 6.59 20.07
CA GLU A 183 15.51 7.44 20.52
C GLU A 183 14.13 6.78 20.32
N GLY A 184 14.06 5.53 19.87
CA GLY A 184 12.78 4.84 19.61
C GLY A 184 12.06 5.31 18.34
N LYS A 185 12.80 5.91 17.40
CA LYS A 185 12.29 6.36 16.09
C LYS A 185 12.73 5.45 14.96
N TYR A 186 11.80 5.17 14.05
CA TYR A 186 12.10 4.52 12.78
C TYR A 186 12.57 5.56 11.76
N VAL A 187 13.70 5.29 11.11
CA VAL A 187 14.31 6.20 10.14
C VAL A 187 14.34 5.54 8.77
N TYR A 188 14.06 6.34 7.74
CA TYR A 188 14.23 5.96 6.35
C TYR A 188 15.06 7.06 5.67
N ASP A 189 16.32 6.76 5.38
CA ASP A 189 17.33 7.75 4.98
C ASP A 189 16.99 8.49 3.67
N ASP A 190 16.22 7.83 2.80
CA ASP A 190 15.78 8.38 1.52
C ASP A 190 14.40 9.06 1.62
N TRP A 191 13.92 9.35 2.84
CA TRP A 191 12.67 10.08 3.04
C TRP A 191 12.80 11.52 2.54
N LEU A 192 11.98 11.89 1.56
CA LEU A 192 11.86 13.25 1.09
C LEU A 192 10.53 13.83 1.60
N ALA A 193 10.61 14.67 2.62
CA ALA A 193 9.41 15.25 3.24
C ALA A 193 8.73 16.25 2.28
N MET A 194 7.42 16.09 2.12
CA MET A 194 6.59 17.01 1.34
C MET A 194 6.52 18.37 2.02
N SER A 195 6.87 19.43 1.29
CA SER A 195 6.76 20.80 1.78
C SER A 195 5.40 21.38 1.39
N GLY A 196 4.40 21.31 2.27
CA GLY A 196 3.06 21.74 1.87
C GLY A 196 2.01 21.95 2.96
N HIS A 197 2.40 22.17 4.23
CA HIS A 197 1.43 22.52 5.27
C HIS A 197 1.54 24.00 5.63
N GLU A 198 0.69 24.84 5.03
CA GLU A 198 0.49 26.23 5.45
C GLU A 198 -0.97 26.46 5.83
N ASN A 199 -1.22 26.94 7.06
CA ASN A 199 -2.53 27.38 7.54
C ASN A 199 -3.69 26.37 7.37
N GLY A 200 -3.45 25.08 7.58
CA GLY A 200 -4.49 24.04 7.56
C GLY A 200 -5.06 23.73 6.18
N THR A 201 -4.38 24.18 5.12
CA THR A 201 -4.66 23.82 3.72
C THR A 201 -3.48 23.03 3.18
N TRP A 202 -3.76 21.96 2.45
CA TRP A 202 -2.75 21.19 1.73
C TRP A 202 -2.33 22.01 0.49
N LEU A 203 -1.07 22.43 0.44
CA LEU A 203 -0.40 23.00 -0.74
C LEU A 203 0.27 21.90 -1.55
#